data_AF-A0A7E4VP81-F1
#
_entry.id   AF-A0A7E4VP81-F1
#
_cell.length_a   1.000
_cell.length_b   1.000
_cell.length_c   1.000
_cell.angle_alpha   90.00
_cell.angle_beta   90.00
_cell.angle_gamma   90.00
#
_symmetry.space_group_name_H-M   'P 1'
#
loop_
_entity.id
_entity.type
_entity.pdbx_description
1 polymer ?
#
loop_
_entity_poly.entity_id
_entity_poly.type
_entity_poly.pdbx_seq_one_letter_code
_entity_poly.pdbx_strand_id
1 'polypeptide(L)'
;MSPLFIILQINDYIASFCGFGLTLTLLIMILTEKNGELRAQNYIHNGVHYLMVTGFLRGYPDRNLGTFLIWFYIVTLATSVYIIPVPFFVRYLIICKGAKNTIKPMIACYIVVFGLTVLIAWIITHAYPMETEHNNALANAISDTFWVKQYGVVPIFAANYVRSWGMITIYIWGAISFTASYCVVVYFTIEMQREMKAKMQIISFSSHHLQIQKVLILQAIGPFITAVIPISILSFMVLFNLEQDTLLLSVATLFVWVSGINACAALFIVRPYRRRILRKICPCRRNAAVHSTSNFLSHT
;
A
#
# COMPACT_ATOMS: atom_id res chain seq x y z
N MET A 1 -10.90 28.19 3.85
CA MET A 1 -10.12 27.04 3.33
C MET A 1 -11.04 26.22 2.44
N SER A 2 -10.62 25.84 1.23
CA SER A 2 -11.50 25.02 0.38
C SER A 2 -11.69 23.64 1.03
N PRO A 3 -12.91 23.07 1.05
CA PRO A 3 -13.18 21.74 1.61
C PRO A 3 -12.30 20.65 0.96
N LEU A 4 -11.91 20.84 -0.31
CA LEU A 4 -10.93 20.00 -1.02
C LEU A 4 -9.58 19.90 -0.28
N PHE A 5 -9.14 20.97 0.39
CA PHE A 5 -7.85 21.03 1.08
C PHE A 5 -7.85 20.25 2.41
N ILE A 6 -8.97 20.29 3.14
CA ILE A 6 -9.15 19.54 4.40
C ILE A 6 -9.22 18.03 4.10
N ILE A 7 -9.86 17.67 2.99
CA ILE A 7 -10.00 16.26 2.57
C ILE A 7 -8.68 15.69 2.07
N LEU A 8 -7.84 16.51 1.40
CA LEU A 8 -6.46 16.12 1.11
C LEU A 8 -5.68 15.83 2.40
N GLN A 9 -5.79 16.69 3.43
CA GLN A 9 -5.10 16.48 4.71
C GLN A 9 -5.57 15.23 5.46
N ILE A 10 -6.88 14.95 5.49
CA ILE A 10 -7.43 13.76 6.16
C ILE A 10 -7.03 12.49 5.42
N ASN A 11 -7.06 12.53 4.08
CA ASN A 11 -6.65 11.40 3.26
C ASN A 11 -5.15 11.10 3.38
N ASP A 12 -4.31 12.14 3.48
CA ASP A 12 -2.87 12.00 3.71
C ASP A 12 -2.57 11.45 5.13
N TYR A 13 -3.39 11.78 6.13
CA TYR A 13 -3.29 11.23 7.48
C TYR A 13 -3.67 9.74 7.54
N ILE A 14 -4.74 9.34 6.84
CA ILE A 14 -5.18 7.94 6.80
C ILE A 14 -4.24 7.09 5.92
N ALA A 15 -3.77 7.64 4.80
CA ALA A 15 -2.71 7.04 4.01
C ALA A 15 -1.39 6.95 4.78
N SER A 16 -1.07 7.92 5.64
CA SER A 16 0.06 7.83 6.58
C SER A 16 -0.18 6.79 7.67
N PHE A 17 -1.41 6.55 8.11
CA PHE A 17 -1.73 5.53 9.12
C PHE A 17 -1.67 4.11 8.54
N CYS A 18 -2.21 3.88 7.34
CA CYS A 18 -2.00 2.64 6.60
C CYS A 18 -0.53 2.47 6.20
N GLY A 19 0.12 3.56 5.81
CA GLY A 19 1.56 3.64 5.59
C GLY A 19 2.36 3.35 6.84
N PHE A 20 1.87 3.72 8.04
CA PHE A 20 2.45 3.42 9.35
C PHE A 20 2.29 1.95 9.70
N GLY A 21 1.15 1.32 9.37
CA GLY A 21 0.98 -0.14 9.52
C GLY A 21 1.93 -0.91 8.60
N LEU A 22 2.06 -0.49 7.34
CA LEU A 22 2.98 -1.09 6.37
C LEU A 22 4.44 -0.82 6.76
N THR A 23 4.80 0.41 7.14
CA THR A 23 6.14 0.74 7.65
C THR A 23 6.42 0.13 8.99
N LEU A 24 5.46 -0.12 9.88
CA LEU A 24 5.69 -0.84 11.13
C LEU A 24 5.91 -2.32 10.85
N THR A 25 5.13 -2.94 9.96
CA THR A 25 5.33 -4.33 9.55
C THR A 25 6.66 -4.50 8.82
N LEU A 26 7.05 -3.53 8.01
CA LEU A 26 8.34 -3.49 7.34
C LEU A 26 9.49 -3.10 8.26
N LEU A 27 9.28 -2.21 9.22
CA LEU A 27 10.25 -1.86 10.25
C LEU A 27 10.46 -3.09 11.14
N ILE A 28 9.44 -3.92 11.36
CA ILE A 28 9.57 -5.23 12.00
C ILE A 28 10.36 -6.20 11.12
N MET A 29 10.22 -6.17 9.78
CA MET A 29 11.03 -6.96 8.82
C MET A 29 12.45 -6.40 8.56
N ILE A 30 12.68 -5.10 8.73
CA ILE A 30 13.95 -4.39 8.47
C ILE A 30 14.77 -4.24 9.75
N LEU A 31 14.16 -3.97 10.91
CA LEU A 31 14.87 -4.00 12.20
C LEU A 31 15.34 -5.41 12.55
N THR A 32 14.77 -6.44 11.93
CA THR A 32 15.27 -7.80 12.01
C THR A 32 16.46 -8.08 11.09
N GLU A 33 16.70 -7.28 10.05
CA GLU A 33 17.86 -7.38 9.14
C GLU A 33 19.19 -7.01 9.82
N LYS A 34 19.15 -6.19 10.89
CA LYS A 34 20.32 -5.55 11.49
C LYS A 34 21.35 -6.53 12.14
N ASN A 35 20.99 -7.81 12.28
CA ASN A 35 21.88 -8.84 12.81
C ASN A 35 22.32 -9.88 11.76
N GLY A 36 22.03 -9.70 10.46
CA GLY A 36 22.51 -10.58 9.39
C GLY A 36 21.88 -11.98 9.32
N GLU A 37 21.03 -12.37 10.27
CA GLU A 37 20.51 -13.75 10.40
C GLU A 37 19.04 -13.93 9.98
N LEU A 38 18.40 -12.89 9.44
CA LEU A 38 16.95 -12.81 9.47
C LEU A 38 16.38 -12.46 8.09
N ARG A 39 16.16 -13.51 7.31
CA ARG A 39 15.46 -13.45 6.02
C ARG A 39 14.08 -14.06 6.22
N ALA A 40 13.01 -13.27 6.21
CA ALA A 40 11.70 -13.83 5.90
C ALA A 40 11.81 -14.35 4.46
N GLN A 41 12.00 -15.65 4.29
CA GLN A 41 12.20 -16.25 2.99
C GLN A 41 10.83 -16.66 2.46
N ASN A 42 10.41 -15.96 1.40
CA ASN A 42 9.36 -16.45 0.52
C ASN A 42 10.04 -17.35 -0.49
N TYR A 43 9.58 -18.59 -0.58
CA TYR A 43 10.13 -19.58 -1.49
C TYR A 43 8.99 -20.28 -2.21
N ILE A 44 9.13 -20.48 -3.52
CA ILE A 44 8.16 -21.24 -4.32
C ILE A 44 8.87 -22.47 -4.84
N HIS A 45 8.32 -23.65 -4.56
CA HIS A 45 8.82 -24.89 -5.13
C HIS A 45 7.67 -25.82 -5.47
N ASN A 46 7.67 -26.30 -6.72
CA ASN A 46 6.62 -27.20 -7.24
C ASN A 46 5.20 -26.66 -6.98
N GLY A 47 5.01 -25.34 -7.10
CA GLY A 47 3.72 -24.68 -6.93
C GLY A 47 3.24 -24.57 -5.50
N VAL A 48 4.10 -24.88 -4.52
CA VAL A 48 3.88 -24.62 -3.11
C VAL A 48 4.70 -23.40 -2.72
N HIS A 49 4.03 -22.40 -2.14
CA HIS A 49 4.68 -21.23 -1.57
C HIS A 49 4.88 -21.41 -0.08
N TYR A 50 6.13 -21.29 0.32
CA TYR A 50 6.58 -21.39 1.70
C TYR A 50 6.89 -19.99 2.19
N LEU A 51 6.25 -19.63 3.28
CA LEU A 51 6.59 -18.45 4.07
C LEU A 51 7.28 -18.93 5.35
N MET A 52 8.59 -18.72 5.42
CA MET A 52 9.37 -19.00 6.62
C MET A 52 9.45 -17.75 7.49
N VAL A 53 8.90 -17.84 8.70
CA VAL A 53 9.00 -16.76 9.69
C VAL A 53 10.32 -16.91 10.44
N THR A 54 11.34 -16.20 9.98
CA THR A 54 12.56 -16.00 10.77
C THR A 54 12.36 -14.78 11.68
N GLY A 55 13.15 -14.59 12.75
CA GLY A 55 12.90 -13.44 13.61
C GLY A 55 13.25 -13.53 15.07
N PHE A 56 12.99 -12.41 15.74
CA PHE A 56 12.47 -12.45 17.11
C PHE A 56 11.22 -13.35 17.21
N LEU A 57 10.46 -13.51 16.11
CA LEU A 57 9.35 -14.45 16.00
C LEU A 57 9.75 -15.92 15.91
N ARG A 58 11.02 -16.24 15.62
CA ARG A 58 11.52 -17.63 15.52
C ARG A 58 11.40 -18.39 16.84
N GLY A 59 11.58 -17.68 17.96
CA GLY A 59 11.54 -18.25 19.30
C GLY A 59 10.13 -18.42 19.88
N TYR A 60 9.08 -18.08 19.12
CA TYR A 60 7.71 -18.24 19.60
C TYR A 60 7.12 -19.57 19.10
N PRO A 61 7.04 -20.59 19.96
CA PRO A 61 6.45 -21.89 19.61
C PRO A 61 4.91 -21.82 19.52
N ASP A 62 4.29 -20.71 19.94
CA ASP A 62 2.84 -20.58 19.92
C ASP A 62 2.33 -20.35 18.50
N ARG A 63 1.82 -21.44 17.92
CA ARG A 63 1.13 -21.49 16.63
C ARG A 63 0.06 -20.39 16.50
N ASN A 64 -0.62 -20.04 17.58
CA ASN A 64 -1.70 -19.05 17.55
C ASN A 64 -1.16 -17.65 17.27
N LEU A 65 -0.04 -17.27 17.88
CA LEU A 65 0.58 -15.96 17.67
C LEU A 65 1.10 -15.81 16.24
N GLY A 66 1.78 -16.83 15.71
CA GLY A 66 2.27 -16.82 14.32
C GLY A 66 1.13 -16.69 13.31
N THR A 67 0.05 -17.47 13.51
CA THR A 67 -1.17 -17.37 12.67
C THR A 67 -1.75 -15.97 12.72
N PHE A 68 -1.88 -15.41 13.93
CA PHE A 68 -2.46 -14.09 14.14
C PHE A 68 -1.63 -12.99 13.45
N LEU A 69 -0.31 -13.05 13.54
CA LEU A 69 0.58 -12.06 12.90
C LEU A 69 0.50 -12.12 11.38
N ILE A 70 0.44 -13.32 10.79
CA ILE A 70 0.27 -13.47 9.34
C ILE A 70 -1.13 -13.02 8.91
N TRP A 71 -2.16 -13.39 9.67
CA TRP A 71 -3.52 -12.90 9.43
C TRP A 71 -3.56 -11.38 9.43
N PHE A 72 -2.99 -10.74 10.45
CA PHE A 72 -2.93 -9.29 10.60
C PHE A 72 -2.14 -8.64 9.45
N TYR A 73 -1.03 -9.23 9.04
CA TYR A 73 -0.26 -8.80 7.87
C TYR A 73 -1.09 -8.85 6.59
N ILE A 74 -1.80 -9.97 6.34
CA ILE A 74 -2.68 -10.14 5.17
C ILE A 74 -3.80 -9.11 5.17
N VAL A 75 -4.47 -8.89 6.33
CA VAL A 75 -5.50 -7.84 6.47
C VAL A 75 -4.92 -6.49 6.10
N THR A 76 -3.79 -6.11 6.69
CA THR A 76 -3.15 -4.81 6.46
C THR A 76 -2.79 -4.61 4.98
N LEU A 77 -2.21 -5.62 4.36
CA LEU A 77 -1.83 -5.59 2.95
C LEU A 77 -3.08 -5.49 2.05
N ALA A 78 -4.09 -6.33 2.27
CA ALA A 78 -5.33 -6.29 1.52
C ALA A 78 -6.05 -4.95 1.69
N THR A 79 -6.18 -4.44 2.92
CA THR A 79 -6.79 -3.13 3.18
C THR A 79 -6.03 -2.04 2.41
N SER A 80 -4.69 -2.02 2.44
CA SER A 80 -3.89 -1.01 1.73
C SER A 80 -4.17 -0.93 0.22
N VAL A 81 -4.57 -2.04 -0.38
CA VAL A 81 -4.89 -2.17 -1.79
C VAL A 81 -6.35 -1.75 -2.07
N TYR A 82 -7.31 -2.31 -1.33
CA TYR A 82 -8.74 -2.04 -1.56
C TYR A 82 -9.19 -0.65 -1.10
N ILE A 83 -8.36 0.07 -0.35
CA ILE A 83 -8.64 1.43 0.09
C ILE A 83 -8.41 2.47 -1.01
N ILE A 84 -7.65 2.13 -2.05
CA ILE A 84 -7.23 3.03 -3.14
C ILE A 84 -8.43 3.72 -3.84
N PRO A 85 -9.57 3.07 -4.12
CA PRO A 85 -10.70 3.72 -4.78
C PRO A 85 -11.45 4.74 -3.90
N VAL A 86 -11.40 4.61 -2.57
CA VAL A 86 -12.18 5.43 -1.63
C VAL A 86 -11.88 6.93 -1.78
N PRO A 87 -10.62 7.38 -1.82
CA PRO A 87 -10.29 8.78 -2.09
C PRO A 87 -10.82 9.31 -3.43
N PHE A 88 -10.83 8.47 -4.48
CA PHE A 88 -11.34 8.86 -5.79
C PHE A 88 -12.85 9.03 -5.78
N PHE A 89 -13.57 8.12 -5.12
CA PHE A 89 -15.00 8.23 -4.92
C PHE A 89 -15.37 9.51 -4.17
N VAL A 90 -14.68 9.80 -3.07
CA VAL A 90 -14.92 11.02 -2.28
C VAL A 90 -14.68 12.28 -3.11
N ARG A 91 -13.60 12.32 -3.91
CA ARG A 91 -13.32 13.45 -4.80
C ARG A 91 -14.35 13.58 -5.92
N TYR A 92 -14.80 12.46 -6.47
CA TYR A 92 -15.88 12.42 -7.44
C TYR A 92 -17.16 13.07 -6.87
N LEU A 93 -17.54 12.73 -5.63
CA LEU A 93 -18.69 13.36 -4.97
C LEU A 93 -18.54 14.89 -4.83
N ILE A 94 -17.34 15.38 -4.52
CA ILE A 94 -17.09 16.83 -4.38
C ILE A 94 -17.12 17.52 -5.74
N ILE A 95 -16.39 16.99 -6.71
CA ILE A 95 -16.13 17.66 -7.99
C ILE A 95 -17.35 17.56 -8.91
N CYS A 96 -17.91 16.36 -9.04
CA CYS A 96 -19.00 16.08 -9.99
C CYS A 96 -20.37 16.31 -9.35
N LYS A 97 -20.56 15.97 -8.07
CA LYS A 97 -21.87 16.09 -7.39
C LYS A 97 -21.99 17.32 -6.47
N GLY A 98 -20.92 18.09 -6.27
CA GLY A 98 -20.94 19.27 -5.40
C GLY A 98 -21.24 18.94 -3.93
N ALA A 99 -20.94 17.71 -3.49
CA ALA A 99 -21.24 17.26 -2.13
C ALA A 99 -20.49 18.11 -1.09
N LYS A 100 -21.24 18.65 -0.12
CA LYS A 100 -20.68 19.48 0.97
C LYS A 100 -20.14 18.66 2.13
N ASN A 101 -20.72 17.48 2.39
CA ASN A 101 -20.30 16.58 3.46
C ASN A 101 -19.90 15.22 2.89
N THR A 102 -18.61 14.94 2.86
CA THR A 102 -18.07 13.68 2.36
C THR A 102 -17.44 12.81 3.44
N ILE A 103 -17.41 13.25 4.69
CA ILE A 103 -16.79 12.50 5.78
C ILE A 103 -17.58 11.21 6.07
N LYS A 104 -18.91 11.31 6.14
CA LYS A 104 -19.79 10.15 6.38
C LYS A 104 -19.63 9.04 5.33
N PRO A 105 -19.77 9.31 4.01
CA PRO A 105 -19.59 8.27 3.00
C PRO A 105 -18.15 7.75 2.96
N MET A 106 -17.16 8.60 3.23
CA MET A 106 -15.76 8.19 3.34
C MET A 106 -15.56 7.15 4.46
N ILE A 107 -16.00 7.45 5.69
CA ILE A 107 -15.92 6.53 6.84
C ILE A 107 -16.67 5.23 6.54
N ALA A 108 -17.88 5.32 5.97
CA ALA A 108 -18.66 4.14 5.60
C ALA A 108 -17.90 3.23 4.61
N CYS A 109 -17.30 3.80 3.56
CA CYS A 109 -16.47 3.06 2.63
C CYS A 109 -15.26 2.41 3.30
N TYR A 110 -14.57 3.11 4.21
CA TYR A 110 -13.45 2.53 4.96
C TYR A 110 -13.87 1.35 5.82
N ILE A 111 -14.99 1.45 6.55
CA ILE A 111 -15.51 0.36 7.38
C ILE A 111 -15.86 -0.85 6.52
N VAL A 112 -16.53 -0.64 5.38
CA VAL A 112 -16.87 -1.72 4.44
C VAL A 112 -15.62 -2.39 3.89
N VAL A 113 -14.65 -1.61 3.40
CA VAL A 113 -13.38 -2.13 2.87
C VAL A 113 -12.64 -2.92 3.94
N PHE A 114 -12.50 -2.37 5.15
CA PHE A 114 -11.84 -3.03 6.26
C PHE A 114 -12.54 -4.35 6.62
N GLY A 115 -13.87 -4.34 6.79
CA GLY A 115 -14.65 -5.53 7.09
C GLY A 115 -14.51 -6.63 6.02
N LEU A 116 -14.53 -6.26 4.73
CA LEU A 116 -14.29 -7.20 3.64
C LEU A 116 -12.88 -7.79 3.68
N THR A 117 -11.86 -6.98 3.99
CA THR A 117 -10.47 -7.46 4.06
C THR A 117 -10.23 -8.39 5.26
N VAL A 118 -10.87 -8.13 6.40
CA VAL A 118 -10.89 -9.01 7.57
C VAL A 118 -11.53 -10.36 7.23
N LEU A 119 -12.67 -10.35 6.53
CA LEU A 119 -13.35 -11.56 6.09
C LEU A 119 -12.49 -12.38 5.12
N ILE A 120 -11.89 -11.73 4.12
CA ILE A 120 -11.00 -12.39 3.14
C ILE A 120 -9.79 -13.00 3.85
N ALA A 121 -9.15 -12.26 4.75
CA ALA A 121 -8.00 -12.78 5.50
C ALA A 121 -8.39 -13.98 6.37
N TRP A 122 -9.57 -13.96 6.99
CA TRP A 122 -10.10 -15.09 7.75
C TRP A 122 -10.28 -16.33 6.87
N ILE A 123 -10.88 -16.18 5.68
CA ILE A 123 -11.02 -17.26 4.69
C ILE A 123 -9.65 -17.79 4.29
N ILE A 124 -8.70 -16.91 3.98
CA ILE A 124 -7.33 -17.26 3.60
C ILE A 124 -6.67 -18.09 4.70
N THR A 125 -6.71 -17.65 5.96
CA THR A 125 -6.06 -18.40 7.04
C THR A 125 -6.66 -19.76 7.32
N HIS A 126 -7.94 -19.97 7.01
CA HIS A 126 -8.56 -21.30 7.08
C HIS A 126 -8.27 -22.14 5.83
N ALA A 127 -7.99 -21.50 4.69
CA ALA A 127 -7.58 -22.15 3.44
C ALA A 127 -6.08 -22.50 3.38
N TYR A 128 -5.25 -21.87 4.22
CA TYR A 128 -3.86 -22.25 4.45
C TYR A 128 -3.83 -23.30 5.57
N PRO A 129 -3.81 -24.61 5.27
CA PRO A 129 -3.59 -25.59 6.32
C PRO A 129 -2.20 -25.35 6.90
N MET A 130 -2.16 -25.01 8.18
CA MET A 130 -0.94 -25.11 8.98
C MET A 130 -0.63 -26.60 9.14
N GLU A 131 0.02 -27.19 8.14
CA GLU A 131 0.48 -28.57 8.20
C GLU A 131 1.72 -28.63 9.10
N THR A 132 1.51 -29.05 10.35
CA THR A 132 2.60 -29.33 11.29
C THR A 132 3.16 -30.75 11.12
N GLU A 133 2.38 -31.71 10.60
CA GLU A 133 2.75 -33.14 10.53
C GLU A 133 3.25 -33.65 9.15
N HIS A 134 2.82 -33.06 8.03
CA HIS A 134 3.36 -33.41 6.70
C HIS A 134 4.81 -32.90 6.49
N ASN A 135 5.30 -32.16 7.49
CA ASN A 135 6.63 -31.57 7.57
C ASN A 135 7.76 -32.59 7.64
N ASN A 136 7.60 -33.86 8.00
CA ASN A 136 8.80 -34.70 8.13
C ASN A 136 9.42 -35.03 6.76
N ALA A 137 8.64 -35.40 5.74
CA ALA A 137 9.20 -35.68 4.42
C ALA A 137 9.60 -34.39 3.67
N LEU A 138 8.82 -33.33 3.82
CA LEU A 138 9.01 -32.06 3.12
C LEU A 138 10.03 -31.15 3.82
N ALA A 139 10.05 -31.09 5.15
CA ALA A 139 11.16 -30.46 5.89
C ALA A 139 12.43 -31.27 5.75
N ASN A 140 12.40 -32.59 5.53
CA ASN A 140 13.61 -33.32 5.13
C ASN A 140 14.10 -32.87 3.74
N ALA A 141 13.21 -32.83 2.74
CA ALA A 141 13.55 -32.37 1.38
C ALA A 141 14.05 -30.91 1.35
N ILE A 142 13.40 -30.02 2.11
CA ILE A 142 13.79 -28.62 2.28
C ILE A 142 15.06 -28.52 3.15
N SER A 143 15.26 -29.35 4.19
CA SER A 143 16.47 -29.28 5.03
C SER A 143 17.75 -29.71 4.33
N ASP A 144 17.63 -30.51 3.26
CA ASP A 144 18.76 -30.97 2.46
C ASP A 144 19.10 -29.98 1.33
N THR A 145 18.14 -29.17 0.87
CA THR A 145 18.38 -28.06 -0.10
C THR A 145 18.64 -26.72 0.58
N PHE A 146 18.14 -26.51 1.79
CA PHE A 146 18.20 -25.24 2.52
C PHE A 146 18.92 -25.43 3.85
N TRP A 147 19.65 -24.40 4.27
CA TRP A 147 20.39 -24.30 5.55
C TRP A 147 19.51 -24.39 6.82
N VAL A 148 18.28 -24.91 6.73
CA VAL A 148 17.32 -25.04 7.85
C VAL A 148 17.89 -25.85 9.00
N LYS A 149 18.81 -26.80 8.74
CA LYS A 149 19.58 -27.50 9.81
C LYS A 149 20.34 -26.55 10.72
N GLN A 150 20.82 -25.40 10.24
CA GLN A 150 21.48 -24.38 11.07
C GLN A 150 20.49 -23.57 11.92
N TYR A 151 19.21 -23.52 11.53
CA TYR A 151 18.22 -22.63 12.15
C TYR A 151 17.19 -23.35 13.05
N GLY A 152 17.30 -24.66 13.27
CA GLY A 152 16.39 -25.39 14.16
C GLY A 152 14.94 -25.43 13.66
N VAL A 153 13.99 -25.73 14.55
CA VAL A 153 12.56 -25.81 14.19
C VAL A 153 12.02 -24.40 13.94
N VAL A 154 11.81 -24.04 12.66
CA VAL A 154 11.20 -22.77 12.25
C VAL A 154 9.75 -23.04 11.86
N PRO A 155 8.76 -22.22 12.28
CA PRO A 155 7.40 -22.35 11.78
C PRO A 155 7.37 -22.03 10.27
N ILE A 156 6.96 -23.02 9.48
CA ILE A 156 6.81 -22.91 8.02
C ILE A 156 5.33 -22.84 7.69
N PHE A 157 4.93 -21.80 6.96
CA PHE A 157 3.59 -21.69 6.40
C PHE A 157 3.64 -22.13 4.95
N ALA A 158 2.92 -23.20 4.60
CA ALA A 158 2.89 -23.72 3.25
C ALA A 158 1.53 -23.46 2.60
N ALA A 159 1.58 -22.95 1.37
CA ALA A 159 0.44 -22.68 0.52
C ALA A 159 0.59 -23.49 -0.77
N ASN A 160 -0.15 -24.59 -0.89
CA ASN A 160 -0.13 -25.36 -2.13
C ASN A 160 -1.11 -24.74 -3.15
N TYR A 161 -0.59 -23.97 -4.09
CA TYR A 161 -1.40 -23.30 -5.12
C TYR A 161 -1.85 -24.22 -6.24
N VAL A 162 -1.12 -25.31 -6.50
CA VAL A 162 -1.43 -26.24 -7.60
C VAL A 162 -2.54 -27.22 -7.21
N ARG A 163 -2.62 -27.61 -5.94
CA ARG A 163 -3.54 -28.66 -5.47
C ARG A 163 -4.75 -28.13 -4.68
N SER A 164 -4.67 -26.90 -4.14
CA SER A 164 -5.77 -26.32 -3.37
C SER A 164 -6.66 -25.45 -4.25
N TRP A 165 -7.84 -25.98 -4.61
CA TRP A 165 -8.89 -25.23 -5.31
C TRP A 165 -9.24 -23.93 -4.60
N GLY A 166 -9.27 -23.93 -3.25
CA GLY A 166 -9.55 -22.72 -2.47
C GLY A 166 -8.53 -21.61 -2.71
N MET A 167 -7.25 -21.96 -2.84
CA MET A 167 -6.17 -21.00 -3.08
C MET A 167 -6.25 -20.40 -4.49
N ILE A 168 -6.52 -21.24 -5.50
CA ILE A 168 -6.77 -20.78 -6.87
C ILE A 168 -7.98 -19.84 -6.90
N THR A 169 -9.08 -20.18 -6.23
CA THR A 169 -10.27 -19.34 -6.16
C THR A 169 -10.00 -17.99 -5.50
N ILE A 170 -9.30 -17.96 -4.37
CA ILE A 170 -8.90 -16.71 -3.70
C ILE A 170 -8.05 -15.87 -4.64
N TYR A 171 -7.13 -16.49 -5.37
CA TYR A 171 -6.24 -15.82 -6.31
C TYR A 171 -7.01 -15.12 -7.43
N ILE A 172 -7.89 -15.87 -8.10
CA ILE A 172 -8.75 -15.37 -9.17
C ILE A 172 -9.66 -14.26 -8.63
N TRP A 173 -10.25 -14.45 -7.46
CA TRP A 173 -11.10 -13.44 -6.82
C TRP A 173 -10.33 -12.16 -6.50
N GLY A 174 -9.11 -12.29 -5.98
CA GLY A 174 -8.20 -11.17 -5.73
C GLY A 174 -7.91 -10.40 -7.02
N ALA A 175 -7.54 -11.10 -8.09
CA ALA A 175 -7.27 -10.49 -9.39
C ALA A 175 -8.51 -9.75 -9.96
N ILE A 176 -9.69 -10.37 -9.93
CA ILE A 176 -10.94 -9.77 -10.42
C ILE A 176 -11.31 -8.54 -9.59
N SER A 177 -11.37 -8.68 -8.27
CA SER A 177 -11.79 -7.60 -7.36
C SER A 177 -10.85 -6.41 -7.41
N PHE A 178 -9.55 -6.66 -7.55
CA PHE A 178 -8.56 -5.60 -7.69
C PHE A 178 -8.63 -4.91 -9.06
N THR A 179 -8.81 -5.69 -10.14
CA THR A 179 -9.05 -5.13 -11.48
C THR A 179 -10.30 -4.27 -11.50
N ALA A 180 -11.40 -4.75 -10.92
CA ALA A 180 -12.65 -3.99 -10.79
C ALA A 180 -12.45 -2.70 -9.99
N SER A 181 -11.72 -2.77 -8.87
CA SER A 181 -11.37 -1.60 -8.04
C SER A 181 -10.58 -0.56 -8.85
N TYR A 182 -9.64 -0.99 -9.68
CA TYR A 182 -8.87 -0.09 -10.53
C TYR A 182 -9.71 0.50 -11.67
N CYS A 183 -10.61 -0.28 -12.29
CA CYS A 183 -11.57 0.24 -13.27
C CYS A 183 -12.43 1.36 -12.68
N VAL A 184 -12.86 1.23 -11.41
CA VAL A 184 -13.59 2.27 -10.69
C VAL A 184 -12.74 3.54 -10.51
N VAL A 185 -11.45 3.42 -10.17
CA VAL A 185 -10.50 4.55 -10.07
C VAL A 185 -10.38 5.27 -11.41
N VAL A 186 -10.21 4.53 -12.50
CA VAL A 186 -10.09 5.09 -13.86
C VAL A 186 -11.39 5.80 -14.25
N TYR A 187 -12.54 5.17 -14.02
CA TYR A 187 -13.85 5.75 -14.28
C TYR A 187 -14.03 7.09 -13.55
N PHE A 188 -13.81 7.13 -12.23
CA PHE A 188 -13.92 8.38 -11.46
C PHE A 188 -12.93 9.43 -11.94
N THR A 189 -11.71 9.03 -12.32
CA THR A 189 -10.70 9.95 -12.84
C THR A 189 -11.16 10.59 -14.15
N ILE A 190 -11.71 9.82 -15.09
CA ILE A 190 -12.23 10.32 -16.37
C ILE A 190 -13.39 11.29 -16.13
N GLU A 191 -14.35 10.92 -15.29
CA GLU A 191 -15.52 11.76 -15.00
C GLU A 191 -15.13 13.07 -14.28
N MET A 192 -14.23 13.00 -13.30
CA MET A 192 -13.68 14.19 -12.65
C MET A 192 -12.98 15.11 -13.64
N GLN A 193 -12.24 14.57 -14.60
CA GLN A 193 -11.58 15.38 -15.63
C GLN A 193 -12.57 16.04 -16.58
N ARG A 194 -13.62 15.32 -17.00
CA ARG A 194 -14.68 15.88 -17.86
C ARG A 194 -15.35 17.06 -17.18
N GLU A 195 -15.73 16.89 -15.91
CA GLU A 195 -16.36 17.96 -15.14
C GLU A 195 -15.44 19.14 -14.85
N MET A 196 -14.18 18.89 -14.53
CA MET A 196 -13.21 19.97 -14.35
C MET A 196 -13.00 20.77 -15.63
N LYS A 197 -12.96 20.12 -16.81
CA LYS A 197 -12.83 20.79 -18.11
C LYS A 197 -14.06 21.64 -18.43
N ALA A 198 -15.26 21.11 -18.20
CA ALA A 198 -16.51 21.85 -18.41
C ALA A 198 -16.55 23.13 -17.56
N LYS A 199 -16.16 23.04 -16.29
CA LYS A 199 -16.11 24.19 -15.36
C LYS A 199 -14.99 25.17 -15.71
N MET A 200 -13.90 24.70 -16.30
CA MET A 200 -12.75 25.53 -16.70
C MET A 200 -13.06 26.43 -17.91
N GLN A 201 -14.00 26.06 -18.78
CA GLN A 201 -14.42 26.93 -19.87
C GLN A 201 -15.15 28.19 -19.39
N ILE A 202 -15.74 28.14 -18.19
CA ILE A 202 -16.54 29.23 -17.61
C ILE A 202 -15.68 30.19 -16.78
N ILE A 203 -14.57 29.70 -16.20
CA ILE A 203 -13.72 30.47 -15.28
C ILE A 203 -12.36 30.71 -15.95
N SER A 204 -11.96 31.98 -16.06
CA SER A 204 -10.64 32.42 -16.55
C SER A 204 -9.50 31.47 -16.12
N PHE A 205 -8.68 31.08 -17.10
CA PHE A 205 -7.62 30.06 -17.05
C PHE A 205 -6.68 30.21 -15.84
N SER A 206 -7.07 29.70 -14.67
CA SER A 206 -6.18 29.71 -13.51
C SER A 206 -5.24 28.52 -13.58
N SER A 207 -3.93 28.81 -13.61
CA SER A 207 -2.82 27.83 -13.58
C SER A 207 -2.91 26.80 -12.44
N HIS A 208 -3.74 27.05 -11.43
CA HIS A 208 -4.03 26.14 -10.32
C HIS A 208 -4.88 24.93 -10.76
N HIS A 209 -5.84 25.09 -11.66
CA HIS A 209 -6.71 23.98 -12.11
C HIS A 209 -5.95 22.94 -12.93
N LEU A 210 -5.06 23.40 -13.81
CA LEU A 210 -4.19 22.52 -14.59
C LEU A 210 -3.26 21.70 -13.68
N GLN A 211 -2.81 22.27 -12.56
CA GLN A 211 -2.02 21.55 -11.57
C GLN A 211 -2.85 20.46 -10.89
N ILE A 212 -4.07 20.77 -10.43
CA ILE A 212 -4.99 19.79 -9.82
C ILE A 212 -5.23 18.60 -10.78
N GLN A 213 -5.46 18.87 -12.06
CA GLN A 213 -5.69 17.82 -13.04
C GLN A 213 -4.47 16.89 -13.21
N LYS A 214 -3.26 17.46 -13.28
CA LYS A 214 -2.02 16.67 -13.34
C LYS A 214 -1.83 15.81 -12.09
N VAL A 215 -2.16 16.34 -10.91
CA VAL A 215 -2.10 15.58 -9.64
C VAL A 215 -3.03 14.37 -9.72
N LEU A 216 -4.25 14.58 -10.21
CA LEU A 216 -5.28 13.55 -10.24
C LEU A 216 -4.88 12.38 -11.15
N ILE A 217 -4.32 12.70 -12.32
CA ILE A 217 -3.77 11.69 -13.24
C ILE A 217 -2.62 10.92 -12.57
N LEU A 218 -1.67 11.65 -11.97
CA LEU A 218 -0.50 11.03 -11.36
C LEU A 218 -0.89 10.14 -10.16
N GLN A 219 -1.90 10.54 -9.39
CA GLN A 219 -2.43 9.73 -8.28
C GLN A 219 -3.22 8.51 -8.76
N ALA A 220 -3.76 8.51 -9.98
CA ALA A 220 -4.39 7.33 -10.58
C ALA A 220 -3.33 6.36 -11.12
N ILE A 221 -2.30 6.89 -11.79
CA ILE A 221 -1.21 6.11 -12.39
C ILE A 221 -0.26 5.53 -11.33
N GLY A 222 0.01 6.27 -10.25
CA GLY A 222 0.93 5.85 -9.19
C GLY A 222 0.63 4.45 -8.67
N PRO A 223 -0.57 4.21 -8.09
CA PRO A 223 -0.96 2.89 -7.60
C PRO A 223 -0.96 1.79 -8.67
N PHE A 224 -1.19 2.14 -9.94
CA PHE A 224 -1.08 1.17 -11.03
C PHE A 224 0.35 0.65 -11.20
N ILE A 225 1.31 1.56 -11.25
CA ILE A 225 2.72 1.19 -11.42
C ILE A 225 3.26 0.50 -10.18
N THR A 226 2.92 1.00 -9.00
CA THR A 226 3.54 0.55 -7.75
C THR A 226 2.85 -0.63 -7.10
N ALA A 227 1.56 -0.85 -7.37
CA ALA A 227 0.81 -1.97 -6.80
C ALA A 227 0.27 -2.91 -7.88
N VAL A 228 -0.39 -2.38 -8.92
CA VAL A 228 -1.09 -3.24 -9.88
C VAL A 228 -0.13 -4.13 -10.66
N ILE A 229 0.86 -3.52 -11.33
CA ILE A 229 1.83 -4.26 -12.13
C ILE A 229 2.60 -5.28 -11.25
N PRO A 230 3.16 -4.90 -10.08
CA PRO A 230 3.79 -5.84 -9.16
C PRO A 230 2.91 -7.03 -8.79
N ILE A 231 1.68 -6.79 -8.31
CA ILE A 231 0.77 -7.86 -7.92
C ILE A 231 0.47 -8.76 -9.12
N SER A 232 0.20 -8.20 -10.30
CA SER A 232 -0.10 -8.97 -11.52
C SER A 232 1.08 -9.82 -12.00
N ILE A 233 2.33 -9.41 -11.76
CA ILE A 233 3.52 -10.23 -12.02
C ILE A 233 3.60 -11.38 -11.00
N LEU A 234 3.44 -11.10 -9.70
CA LEU A 234 3.46 -12.12 -8.63
C LEU A 234 2.39 -13.19 -8.84
N SER A 235 1.14 -12.76 -8.92
CA SER A 235 0.41 -12.94 -10.16
C SER A 235 0.56 -14.26 -10.91
N PHE A 236 0.99 -13.95 -12.13
CA PHE A 236 1.40 -14.83 -13.16
C PHE A 236 2.48 -15.82 -12.67
N MET A 237 3.47 -15.38 -11.89
CA MET A 237 4.52 -16.28 -11.42
C MET A 237 3.98 -17.44 -10.58
N VAL A 238 3.07 -17.16 -9.65
CA VAL A 238 2.43 -18.20 -8.82
C VAL A 238 1.57 -19.13 -9.68
N LEU A 239 0.77 -18.57 -10.60
CA LEU A 239 -0.12 -19.36 -11.46
C LEU A 239 0.63 -20.28 -12.44
N PHE A 240 1.77 -19.84 -12.95
CA PHE A 240 2.58 -20.59 -13.91
C PHE A 240 3.76 -21.34 -13.25
N ASN A 241 3.83 -21.36 -11.92
CA ASN A 241 4.90 -21.98 -11.14
C ASN A 241 6.31 -21.55 -11.61
N LEU A 242 6.51 -20.24 -11.80
CA LEU A 242 7.80 -19.68 -12.18
C LEU A 242 8.68 -19.45 -10.95
N GLU A 243 9.71 -20.28 -10.78
CA GLU A 243 10.66 -20.24 -9.67
C GLU A 243 11.78 -19.21 -9.94
N GLN A 244 11.49 -17.91 -9.77
CA GLN A 244 12.48 -16.83 -9.88
C GLN A 244 12.53 -15.96 -8.62
N ASP A 245 13.36 -16.35 -7.66
CA ASP A 245 13.48 -15.67 -6.36
C ASP A 245 13.88 -14.20 -6.47
N THR A 246 14.78 -13.86 -7.40
CA THR A 246 15.23 -12.48 -7.63
C THR A 246 14.11 -11.56 -8.13
N LEU A 247 13.22 -12.09 -8.98
CA LEU A 247 12.08 -11.34 -9.48
C LEU A 247 11.04 -11.15 -8.37
N LEU A 248 10.74 -12.21 -7.60
CA LEU A 248 9.85 -12.16 -6.44
C LEU A 248 10.30 -11.08 -5.43
N LEU A 249 11.59 -11.07 -5.08
CA LEU A 249 12.15 -10.07 -4.16
C LEU A 249 12.07 -8.64 -4.72
N SER A 250 12.38 -8.46 -6.01
CA SER A 250 12.33 -7.15 -6.66
C SER A 250 10.90 -6.60 -6.68
N VAL A 251 9.93 -7.46 -6.96
CA VAL A 251 8.52 -7.09 -7.05
C VAL A 251 7.92 -6.81 -5.66
N ALA A 252 8.27 -7.62 -4.66
CA ALA A 252 7.91 -7.36 -3.26
C ALA A 252 8.47 -6.01 -2.77
N THR A 253 9.72 -5.69 -3.15
CA THR A 253 10.35 -4.41 -2.82
C THR A 253 9.58 -3.25 -3.45
N LEU A 254 9.18 -3.32 -4.71
CA LEU A 254 8.37 -2.27 -5.34
C LEU A 254 7.03 -2.05 -4.62
N PHE A 255 6.40 -3.13 -4.16
CA PHE A 255 5.13 -3.08 -3.45
C PHE A 255 5.25 -2.33 -2.11
N VAL A 256 6.34 -2.56 -1.39
CA VAL A 256 6.67 -1.85 -0.14
C VAL A 256 6.74 -0.33 -0.34
N TRP A 257 7.31 0.09 -1.46
CA TRP A 257 7.50 1.50 -1.77
C TRP A 257 6.22 2.23 -2.18
N VAL A 258 5.10 1.53 -2.41
CA VAL A 258 3.77 2.13 -2.72
C VAL A 258 3.43 3.27 -1.76
N SER A 259 3.54 3.02 -0.45
CA SER A 259 3.15 4.01 0.56
C SER A 259 4.08 5.22 0.53
N GLY A 260 5.39 4.99 0.36
CA GLY A 260 6.39 6.04 0.24
C GLY A 260 6.21 6.89 -1.02
N ILE A 261 5.97 6.25 -2.17
CA ILE A 261 5.75 6.93 -3.45
C ILE A 261 4.46 7.75 -3.40
N ASN A 262 3.38 7.22 -2.82
CA ASN A 262 2.13 7.97 -2.64
C ASN A 262 2.30 9.20 -1.76
N ALA A 263 3.02 9.08 -0.63
CA ALA A 263 3.32 10.20 0.25
C ALA A 263 4.22 11.25 -0.44
N CYS A 264 5.27 10.82 -1.14
CA CYS A 264 6.15 11.68 -1.92
C CYS A 264 5.38 12.39 -3.04
N ALA A 265 4.54 11.69 -3.78
CA ALA A 265 3.69 12.28 -4.82
C ALA A 265 2.79 13.36 -4.23
N ALA A 266 2.09 13.10 -3.13
CA ALA A 266 1.29 14.11 -2.44
C ALA A 266 2.14 15.35 -2.04
N LEU A 267 3.33 15.13 -1.47
CA LEU A 267 4.21 16.20 -0.99
C LEU A 267 4.81 17.06 -2.11
N PHE A 268 5.26 16.46 -3.21
CA PHE A 268 5.89 17.18 -4.33
C PHE A 268 4.88 17.94 -5.18
N ILE A 269 3.68 17.38 -5.35
CA ILE A 269 2.70 17.92 -6.30
C ILE A 269 1.85 19.03 -5.65
N VAL A 270 1.49 18.91 -4.36
CA VAL A 270 0.65 19.91 -3.68
C VAL A 270 1.49 21.11 -3.27
N ARG A 271 1.65 22.08 -4.18
CA ARG A 271 2.43 23.32 -3.96
C ARG A 271 2.17 24.04 -2.63
N PRO A 272 0.92 24.18 -2.12
CA PRO A 272 0.67 24.82 -0.83
C PRO A 272 1.29 24.03 0.33
N TYR A 273 1.27 22.70 0.25
CA TYR A 273 1.82 21.80 1.25
C TYR A 273 3.35 21.91 1.29
N ARG A 274 3.99 21.83 0.11
CA ARG A 274 5.43 22.06 -0.04
C ARG A 274 5.86 23.41 0.53
N ARG A 275 5.11 24.48 0.25
CA ARG A 275 5.40 25.82 0.82
C ARG A 275 5.29 25.86 2.33
N ARG A 276 4.33 25.15 2.95
CA ARG A 276 4.20 25.08 4.42
C ARG A 276 5.34 24.29 5.05
N ILE A 277 5.69 23.14 4.48
CA ILE A 277 6.80 22.32 4.96
C ILE A 277 8.12 23.08 4.81
N LEU A 278 8.42 23.65 3.64
CA LEU A 278 9.63 24.44 3.42
C LEU A 278 9.71 25.66 4.35
N ARG A 279 8.58 26.28 4.72
CA ARG A 279 8.56 27.37 5.72
C ARG A 279 8.89 26.89 7.13
N LYS A 280 8.51 25.66 7.49
CA LYS A 280 8.85 25.06 8.79
C LYS A 280 10.30 24.60 8.84
N ILE A 281 10.84 24.05 7.75
CA ILE A 281 12.22 23.55 7.66
C ILE A 281 13.22 24.70 7.47
N CYS A 282 12.88 25.71 6.68
CA CYS A 282 13.73 26.89 6.44
C CYS A 282 13.05 28.17 6.96
N PRO A 283 12.95 28.38 8.29
CA PRO A 283 12.36 29.60 8.86
C PRO A 283 13.17 30.87 8.55
N CYS A 284 14.44 30.73 8.17
CA CYS A 284 15.41 31.82 8.09
C CYS A 284 15.20 32.84 6.95
N ARG A 285 14.29 32.61 5.99
CA ARG A 285 14.15 33.51 4.83
C ARG A 285 13.30 34.77 5.07
N ARG A 286 12.76 34.98 6.27
CA ARG A 286 11.85 36.10 6.56
C ARG A 286 12.52 37.34 7.16
N ASN A 287 13.63 37.18 7.89
CA ASN A 287 14.24 38.33 8.59
C ASN A 287 15.14 39.19 7.69
N ALA A 288 15.59 38.68 6.54
CA ALA A 288 16.43 39.45 5.62
C ALA A 288 15.65 40.54 4.84
N ALA A 289 14.34 40.37 4.63
CA ALA A 289 13.55 41.34 3.87
C ALA A 289 12.98 42.49 4.71
N VAL A 290 12.77 42.26 6.01
CA VAL A 290 12.22 43.28 6.94
C VAL A 290 13.31 44.24 7.44
N HIS A 291 14.57 43.81 7.50
CA HIS A 291 15.67 44.69 7.93
C HIS A 291 16.24 45.61 6.84
N SER A 292 15.96 45.36 5.55
CA SER A 292 16.40 46.25 4.47
C SER A 292 15.49 47.47 4.29
N THR A 293 14.22 47.37 4.72
CA THR A 293 13.26 48.49 4.63
C THR A 293 13.32 49.44 5.82
N SER A 294 13.87 49.04 6.97
CA SER A 294 14.03 49.93 8.13
C SER A 294 15.16 50.94 7.99
N ASN A 295 16.17 50.67 7.14
CA ASN A 295 17.31 51.58 6.94
C ASN A 295 17.08 52.61 5.82
N PHE A 296 15.98 52.49 5.06
CA PHE A 296 15.65 53.44 4.00
C PHE A 296 14.71 54.56 4.48
N LEU A 297 14.13 54.44 5.67
CA LEU A 297 13.22 55.43 6.26
C LEU A 297 13.88 56.31 7.34
N SER A 298 15.18 56.15 7.60
CA SER A 298 15.92 56.95 8.60
C SER A 298 16.77 58.08 8.00
N HIS A 299 16.58 58.40 6.71
CA HIS A 299 17.33 59.45 6.00
C HIS A 299 16.44 60.47 5.28
N THR A 300 15.17 60.58 5.67
CA THR A 300 14.26 61.67 5.29
C THR A 300 13.75 62.34 6.55
#